data_AF-A0A6G7YLJ6-F1
#
_entry.id   AF-A0A6G7YLJ6-F1
#
_cell.length_a   1.000
_cell.length_b   1.000
_cell.length_c   1.000
_cell.angle_alpha   90.00
_cell.angle_beta   90.00
_cell.angle_gamma   90.00
#
_symmetry.space_group_name_H-M   'P 1'
#
loop_
_entity.id
_entity.type
_entity.pdbx_description
1 polymer ?
#
loop_
_entity_poly.entity_id
_entity_poly.type
_entity_poly.pdbx_seq_one_letter_code
_entity_poly.pdbx_strand_id
1 'polypeptide(L)'
;MGGDDDHAEVAELRSALSWWLESGVDAATVDEPQDRLKPPSQRLPAAAPTVIEELPDNLELFRAWLREAQDVPFAGTGPRVLPAGPEQPAIMLITDMAAADSGSDQGPVAGDSWQLTQRMLRSVGIAAEQTYRASLSCFHHVAGLPKSKDLDACVTIARRHIGLVKPQRLLLLGDGAAMALLGKKVAAARGHVQKVEGVRTVATFHPTFLMNQPSQKDAAWADLLLLTEE
;
A
#
# COMPACT_ATOMS: atom_id res chain seq x y z
N MET A 1 -29.58 -22.50 0.99
CA MET A 1 -29.98 -21.32 1.77
C MET A 1 -28.77 -20.88 2.54
N GLY A 2 -28.01 -19.94 1.96
CA GLY A 2 -26.94 -19.24 2.67
C GLY A 2 -27.57 -18.18 3.57
N GLY A 3 -27.00 -18.01 4.76
CA GLY A 3 -27.29 -16.92 5.67
C GLY A 3 -26.00 -16.13 5.88
N ASP A 4 -26.09 -14.85 5.58
CA ASP A 4 -25.10 -13.80 5.82
C ASP A 4 -24.72 -13.71 7.31
N ASP A 5 -23.45 -13.43 7.59
CA ASP A 5 -22.96 -12.31 8.42
C ASP A 5 -21.58 -12.62 9.04
N ASP A 6 -20.53 -12.52 8.22
CA ASP A 6 -19.10 -12.60 8.63
C ASP A 6 -18.59 -11.27 9.24
N HIS A 7 -19.41 -10.65 10.09
CA HIS A 7 -19.09 -9.42 10.80
C HIS A 7 -19.43 -9.56 12.29
N ALA A 8 -18.67 -10.39 13.00
CA ALA A 8 -18.71 -10.35 14.46
C ALA A 8 -18.31 -8.94 14.93
N GLU A 9 -19.24 -8.23 15.56
CA GLU A 9 -18.94 -6.92 16.15
C GLU A 9 -17.85 -7.09 17.22
N VAL A 10 -16.99 -6.08 17.37
CA VAL A 10 -15.85 -6.10 18.29
C VAL A 10 -16.27 -6.48 19.73
N ALA A 11 -17.51 -6.13 20.12
CA ALA A 11 -18.07 -6.51 21.42
C ALA A 11 -18.31 -8.02 21.56
N GLU A 12 -18.83 -8.69 20.53
CA GLU A 12 -19.07 -10.13 20.53
C GLU A 12 -17.76 -10.90 20.55
N LEU A 13 -16.78 -10.47 19.75
CA LEU A 13 -15.43 -11.05 19.76
C LEU A 13 -14.79 -10.93 21.14
N ARG A 14 -14.95 -9.78 21.82
CA ARG A 14 -14.45 -9.58 23.19
C ARG A 14 -15.16 -10.46 24.21
N SER A 15 -16.47 -10.64 24.08
CA SER A 15 -17.25 -11.51 24.96
C SER A 15 -16.80 -12.97 24.81
N ALA A 16 -16.67 -13.45 23.58
CA ALA A 16 -16.20 -14.80 23.29
C ALA A 16 -14.78 -15.03 23.84
N LEU A 17 -13.86 -14.08 23.62
CA LEU A 17 -12.48 -14.19 24.13
C LEU A 17 -12.41 -14.20 25.66
N SER A 18 -13.26 -13.40 26.31
CA SER A 18 -13.31 -13.32 27.78
C SER A 18 -13.76 -14.64 28.39
N TRP A 19 -14.75 -15.28 27.78
CA TRP A 19 -15.22 -16.60 28.22
C TRP A 19 -14.13 -17.68 28.11
N TRP A 20 -13.34 -17.66 27.03
CA TRP A 20 -12.21 -18.59 26.86
C TRP A 20 -11.11 -18.37 27.92
N LEU A 21 -10.80 -17.11 28.24
CA LEU A 21 -9.84 -16.77 29.29
C LEU A 21 -10.33 -17.22 30.69
N GLU A 22 -11.61 -17.00 31.00
CA GLU A 22 -12.22 -17.47 32.25
C GLU A 22 -12.25 -19.00 32.35
N SER A 23 -12.35 -19.69 31.20
CA SER A 23 -12.29 -21.14 31.10
C SER A 23 -10.86 -21.70 31.23
N GLY A 24 -9.86 -20.82 31.48
CA GLY A 24 -8.47 -21.20 31.65
C GLY A 24 -7.70 -21.46 30.37
N VAL A 25 -8.25 -21.08 29.21
CA VAL A 25 -7.54 -21.13 27.93
C VAL A 25 -6.74 -19.84 27.77
N ASP A 26 -5.46 -19.92 28.11
CA ASP A 26 -4.50 -18.82 28.12
C ASP A 26 -3.59 -18.78 26.88
N ALA A 27 -3.70 -19.78 25.98
CA ALA A 27 -2.99 -19.86 24.72
C ALA A 27 -3.82 -20.52 23.62
N ALA A 28 -3.57 -20.15 22.36
CA ALA A 28 -4.16 -20.83 21.22
C ALA A 28 -3.65 -22.27 21.15
N THR A 29 -4.55 -23.25 21.19
CA THR A 29 -4.23 -24.64 20.88
C THR A 29 -4.12 -24.76 19.36
N VAL A 30 -2.91 -24.99 18.86
CA VAL A 30 -2.65 -25.30 17.45
C VAL A 30 -2.23 -26.76 17.33
N ASP A 31 -2.59 -27.40 16.23
CA ASP A 31 -2.24 -28.81 15.98
C ASP A 31 -0.74 -29.01 15.78
N GLU A 32 -0.02 -27.98 15.32
CA GLU A 32 1.43 -28.05 15.15
C GLU A 32 2.17 -27.87 16.48
N PRO A 33 3.18 -28.72 16.77
CA PRO A 33 3.95 -28.64 18.01
C PRO A 33 4.75 -27.33 18.07
N GLN A 34 4.43 -26.47 19.04
CA GLN A 34 5.18 -25.24 19.29
C GLN A 34 6.23 -25.41 20.39
N ASP A 35 7.44 -24.94 20.12
CA ASP A 35 8.50 -24.86 21.12
C ASP A 35 8.22 -23.75 22.14
N ARG A 36 7.61 -24.13 23.26
CA ARG A 36 7.24 -23.23 24.37
C ARG A 36 8.41 -22.83 25.27
N LEU A 37 9.58 -23.45 25.09
CA LEU A 37 10.79 -23.12 25.85
C LEU A 37 11.64 -22.06 25.14
N LYS A 38 11.34 -21.78 23.87
CA LYS A 38 11.91 -20.65 23.16
C LYS A 38 11.55 -19.37 23.91
N PRO A 39 12.54 -18.52 24.27
CA PRO A 39 12.24 -17.25 24.93
C PRO A 39 11.25 -16.48 24.05
N PRO A 40 10.23 -15.82 24.65
CA PRO A 40 9.28 -15.06 23.88
C PRO A 40 10.07 -14.11 22.99
N SER A 41 9.85 -14.19 21.67
CA SER A 41 10.37 -13.19 20.75
C SER A 41 10.00 -11.85 21.35
N GLN A 42 10.99 -11.05 21.74
CA GLN A 42 10.76 -9.73 22.30
C GLN A 42 9.71 -9.07 21.42
N ARG A 43 8.54 -8.72 22.01
CA ARG A 43 7.66 -7.76 21.35
C ARG A 43 8.56 -6.57 21.12
N LEU A 44 8.90 -6.33 19.85
CA LEU A 44 9.57 -5.11 19.47
C LEU A 44 8.74 -4.00 20.12
N PRO A 45 9.36 -3.10 20.91
CA PRO A 45 8.63 -2.00 21.50
C PRO A 45 7.84 -1.32 20.38
N ALA A 46 6.56 -1.02 20.61
CA ALA A 46 5.78 -0.22 19.69
C ALA A 46 6.64 0.99 19.34
N ALA A 47 7.07 1.07 18.08
CA ALA A 47 8.09 2.00 17.65
C ALA A 47 7.71 3.40 18.12
N ALA A 48 8.65 4.08 18.77
CA ALA A 48 8.46 5.47 19.15
C ALA A 48 8.07 6.26 17.88
N PRO A 49 7.17 7.25 18.00
CA PRO A 49 6.66 7.98 16.84
C PRO A 49 7.83 8.56 16.04
N THR A 50 7.95 8.15 14.80
CA THR A 50 9.08 8.54 13.96
C THR A 50 8.88 9.94 13.42
N VAL A 51 9.57 10.90 14.00
CA VAL A 51 9.69 12.25 13.46
C VAL A 51 10.85 12.23 12.47
N ILE A 52 10.55 12.32 11.18
CA ILE A 52 11.57 12.35 10.12
C ILE A 52 12.03 13.81 10.00
N GLU A 53 13.16 14.16 10.61
CA GLU A 53 13.57 15.56 10.77
C GLU A 53 14.03 16.22 9.47
N GLU A 54 14.67 15.51 8.52
CA GLU A 54 14.99 16.07 7.19
C GLU A 54 14.99 14.98 6.09
N LEU A 55 14.01 15.04 5.18
CA LEU A 55 13.97 14.14 4.02
C LEU A 55 14.93 14.63 2.91
N PRO A 56 15.69 13.71 2.26
CA PRO A 56 16.62 14.08 1.19
C PRO A 56 15.99 14.91 0.06
N ASP A 57 16.79 15.74 -0.59
CA ASP A 57 16.40 16.73 -1.61
C ASP A 57 16.64 16.32 -3.06
N ASN A 58 17.36 15.23 -3.27
CA ASN A 58 17.55 14.59 -4.57
C ASN A 58 16.93 13.18 -4.57
N LEU A 59 16.38 12.76 -5.71
CA LEU A 59 15.80 11.45 -5.91
C LEU A 59 16.80 10.30 -5.68
N GLU A 60 18.06 10.48 -6.07
CA GLU A 60 19.10 9.48 -5.85
C GLU A 60 19.37 9.27 -4.35
N LEU A 61 19.60 10.36 -3.61
CA LEU A 61 19.80 10.33 -2.17
C LEU A 61 18.55 9.82 -1.44
N PHE A 62 17.36 10.17 -1.93
CA PHE A 62 16.10 9.69 -1.38
C PHE A 62 15.95 8.17 -1.55
N ARG A 63 16.31 7.62 -2.71
CA ARG A 63 16.29 6.16 -2.93
C ARG A 63 17.34 5.44 -2.08
N ALA A 64 18.52 6.03 -1.89
CA ALA A 64 19.55 5.51 -1.01
C ALA A 64 19.07 5.49 0.45
N TRP A 65 18.52 6.62 0.93
CA TRP A 65 17.92 6.72 2.25
C TRP A 65 16.78 5.70 2.43
N LEU A 66 15.85 5.57 1.48
CA LEU A 66 14.78 4.57 1.56
C LEU A 66 15.29 3.13 1.69
N ARG A 67 16.50 2.82 1.22
CA ARG A 67 17.09 1.48 1.34
C ARG A 67 17.62 1.20 2.74
N GLU A 68 18.17 2.22 3.41
CA GLU A 68 18.97 2.06 4.63
C GLU A 68 18.26 2.57 5.90
N ALA A 69 17.32 3.50 5.74
CA ALA A 69 16.60 4.16 6.82
C ALA A 69 15.92 3.16 7.76
N GLN A 70 16.22 3.25 9.06
CA GLN A 70 15.59 2.44 10.11
C GLN A 70 14.38 3.15 10.73
N ASP A 71 14.24 4.44 10.46
CA ASP A 71 13.24 5.37 10.95
C ASP A 71 12.06 5.54 9.96
N VAL A 72 11.88 4.58 9.06
CA VAL A 72 10.66 4.52 8.24
C VAL A 72 9.57 3.73 8.96
N PRO A 73 8.29 4.09 8.77
CA PRO A 73 7.17 3.29 9.27
C PRO A 73 7.31 1.81 8.90
N PHE A 74 7.02 0.93 9.86
CA PHE A 74 7.09 -0.53 9.72
C PHE A 74 8.49 -1.11 9.44
N ALA A 75 9.56 -0.36 9.73
CA ALA A 75 10.91 -0.90 9.66
C ALA A 75 11.06 -2.19 10.49
N GLY A 76 11.59 -3.24 9.86
CA GLY A 76 11.88 -4.52 10.51
C GLY A 76 10.71 -5.51 10.58
N THR A 77 9.53 -5.19 10.04
CA THR A 77 8.39 -6.13 10.03
C THR A 77 8.48 -7.20 8.92
N GLY A 78 9.40 -7.05 7.98
CA GLY A 78 9.53 -7.97 6.84
C GLY A 78 10.52 -7.48 5.77
N PRO A 79 10.52 -8.12 4.59
CA PRO A 79 11.35 -7.69 3.48
C PRO A 79 10.95 -6.28 3.03
N ARG A 80 11.97 -5.46 2.75
CA ARG A 80 11.79 -4.10 2.24
C ARG A 80 11.69 -4.15 0.72
N VAL A 81 10.66 -3.50 0.18
CA VAL A 81 10.43 -3.37 -1.25
C VAL A 81 10.64 -1.92 -1.66
N LEU A 82 11.55 -1.73 -2.61
CA LEU A 82 11.94 -0.41 -3.08
C LEU A 82 11.09 0.02 -4.28
N PRO A 83 10.92 1.34 -4.50
CA PRO A 83 10.28 1.83 -5.70
C PRO A 83 11.12 1.52 -6.94
N ALA A 84 10.46 1.31 -8.08
CA ALA A 84 11.09 0.85 -9.31
C ALA A 84 10.55 1.57 -10.55
N GLY A 85 11.44 1.97 -11.45
CA GLY A 85 11.10 2.61 -12.72
C GLY A 85 12.09 3.72 -13.11
N PRO A 86 11.83 4.43 -14.23
CA PRO A 86 12.70 5.49 -14.74
C PRO A 86 12.67 6.73 -13.83
N GLU A 87 13.65 7.62 -13.97
CA GLU A 87 13.71 8.87 -13.22
C GLU A 87 12.67 9.91 -13.66
N GLN A 88 12.32 9.89 -14.96
CA GLN A 88 11.32 10.80 -15.55
C GLN A 88 10.18 9.99 -16.18
N PRO A 89 9.30 9.39 -15.37
CA PRO A 89 8.21 8.57 -15.87
C PRO A 89 7.09 9.40 -16.50
N ALA A 90 6.43 8.83 -17.50
CA ALA A 90 5.16 9.34 -18.00
C ALA A 90 4.05 9.16 -16.96
N ILE A 91 4.12 8.09 -16.15
CA ILE A 91 3.16 7.82 -15.09
C ILE A 91 3.83 7.26 -13.84
N MET A 92 3.43 7.75 -12.68
CA MET A 92 3.76 7.16 -11.39
C MET A 92 2.52 6.44 -10.83
N LEU A 93 2.73 5.22 -10.34
CA LEU A 93 1.75 4.42 -9.62
C LEU A 93 2.06 4.46 -8.14
N ILE A 94 1.06 4.74 -7.31
CA ILE A 94 1.17 4.62 -5.85
C ILE A 94 0.11 3.65 -5.35
N THR A 95 0.57 2.60 -4.68
CA THR A 95 -0.27 1.70 -3.89
C THR A 95 -0.08 1.95 -2.40
N ASP A 96 -0.93 1.37 -1.56
CA ASP A 96 -0.84 1.50 -0.11
C ASP A 96 0.36 0.75 0.48
N MET A 97 0.55 -0.50 0.08
CA MET A 97 1.60 -1.37 0.61
C MET A 97 2.32 -2.09 -0.50
N ALA A 98 3.57 -2.48 -0.22
CA ALA A 98 4.28 -3.38 -1.10
C ALA A 98 3.58 -4.74 -1.19
N ALA A 99 3.70 -5.39 -2.35
CA ALA A 99 3.21 -6.75 -2.55
C ALA A 99 3.94 -7.72 -1.60
N ALA A 100 3.19 -8.64 -0.98
CA ALA A 100 3.73 -9.59 -0.01
C ALA A 100 4.79 -10.53 -0.60
N ASP A 101 4.66 -10.82 -1.90
CA ASP A 101 5.48 -11.74 -2.69
C ASP A 101 6.48 -11.03 -3.61
N SER A 102 6.51 -9.70 -3.62
CA SER A 102 7.54 -8.98 -4.38
C SER A 102 8.89 -9.19 -3.72
N GLY A 103 9.79 -9.91 -4.41
CA GLY A 103 11.22 -9.80 -4.13
C GLY A 103 11.66 -8.33 -4.20
N SER A 104 12.76 -8.00 -3.51
CA SER A 104 13.27 -6.62 -3.37
C SER A 104 13.35 -5.83 -4.68
N ASP A 105 13.54 -6.54 -5.81
CA ASP A 105 13.84 -5.96 -7.11
C ASP A 105 12.61 -5.82 -8.03
N GLN A 106 11.45 -6.35 -7.64
CA GLN A 106 10.26 -6.33 -8.52
C GLN A 106 9.42 -5.05 -8.39
N GLY A 107 9.67 -4.25 -7.35
CA GLY A 107 8.90 -3.07 -7.02
C GLY A 107 7.57 -3.37 -6.31
N PRO A 108 6.85 -2.33 -5.83
CA PRO A 108 5.70 -2.50 -4.94
C PRO A 108 4.44 -3.04 -5.63
N VAL A 109 4.35 -2.92 -6.96
CA VAL A 109 3.32 -3.55 -7.79
C VAL A 109 4.02 -4.59 -8.65
N ALA A 110 3.88 -5.87 -8.31
CA ALA A 110 4.59 -7.00 -8.93
C ALA A 110 3.63 -8.14 -9.30
N GLY A 111 4.19 -9.24 -9.85
CA GLY A 111 3.44 -10.46 -10.17
C GLY A 111 2.24 -10.24 -11.10
N ASP A 112 1.14 -10.93 -10.83
CA ASP A 112 -0.09 -10.87 -11.64
C ASP A 112 -0.77 -9.50 -11.57
N SER A 113 -0.67 -8.82 -10.41
CA SER A 113 -1.12 -7.44 -10.23
C SER A 113 -0.41 -6.51 -11.21
N TRP A 114 0.90 -6.67 -11.38
CA TRP A 114 1.66 -5.91 -12.36
C TRP A 114 1.33 -6.29 -13.80
N GLN A 115 1.19 -7.57 -14.12
CA GLN A 115 0.81 -8.01 -15.47
C GLN A 115 -0.54 -7.42 -15.91
N LEU A 116 -1.54 -7.39 -15.01
CA LEU A 116 -2.82 -6.75 -15.28
C LEU A 116 -2.65 -5.23 -15.48
N THR A 117 -1.89 -4.58 -14.60
CA THR A 117 -1.61 -3.14 -14.70
C THR A 117 -0.95 -2.78 -16.03
N GLN A 118 0.04 -3.56 -16.49
CA GLN A 118 0.69 -3.36 -17.78
C GLN A 118 -0.30 -3.46 -18.95
N ARG A 119 -1.23 -4.43 -18.92
CA ARG A 119 -2.27 -4.55 -19.95
C ARG A 119 -3.22 -3.35 -19.94
N MET A 120 -3.59 -2.88 -18.75
CA MET A 120 -4.43 -1.70 -18.60
C MET A 120 -3.73 -0.43 -19.13
N LEU A 121 -2.48 -0.19 -18.74
CA LEU A 121 -1.71 0.97 -19.23
C LEU A 121 -1.47 0.92 -20.73
N ARG A 122 -1.18 -0.26 -21.29
CA ARG A 122 -1.02 -0.46 -22.73
C ARG A 122 -2.31 -0.12 -23.50
N SER A 123 -3.48 -0.39 -22.91
CA SER A 123 -4.78 -0.07 -23.55
C SER A 123 -5.01 1.43 -23.74
N VAL A 124 -4.30 2.28 -23.00
CA VAL A 124 -4.33 3.75 -23.13
C VAL A 124 -3.01 4.30 -23.67
N GLY A 125 -2.19 3.46 -24.32
CA GLY A 125 -0.97 3.88 -25.01
C GLY A 125 0.24 4.18 -24.12
N ILE A 126 0.24 3.76 -22.85
CA ILE A 126 1.39 3.94 -21.95
C ILE A 126 2.20 2.65 -21.87
N ALA A 127 3.51 2.75 -22.11
CA ALA A 127 4.43 1.62 -22.04
C ALA A 127 4.87 1.32 -20.59
N ALA A 128 5.19 0.06 -20.30
CA ALA A 128 5.59 -0.37 -18.95
C ALA A 128 6.91 0.29 -18.51
N GLU A 129 7.79 0.57 -19.46
CA GLU A 129 9.11 1.18 -19.30
C GLU A 129 9.00 2.67 -18.91
N GLN A 130 7.85 3.29 -19.20
CA GLN A 130 7.55 4.68 -18.83
C GLN A 130 6.85 4.79 -17.47
N THR A 131 6.71 3.67 -16.75
CA THR A 131 5.95 3.58 -15.51
C THR A 131 6.88 3.50 -14.30
N TYR A 132 6.65 4.38 -13.34
CA TYR A 132 7.31 4.34 -12.03
C TYR A 132 6.36 3.77 -10.98
N ARG A 133 6.82 2.83 -10.17
CA ARG A 133 6.02 2.11 -9.18
C ARG A 133 6.53 2.41 -7.78
N ALA A 134 5.67 2.95 -6.92
CA ALA A 134 5.95 3.28 -5.53
C ALA A 134 4.79 2.82 -4.63
N SER A 135 5.04 2.78 -3.31
CA SER A 135 4.03 2.50 -2.29
C SER A 135 4.14 3.51 -1.14
N LEU A 136 3.06 3.67 -0.38
CA LEU A 136 3.10 4.48 0.86
C LEU A 136 3.99 3.82 1.93
N SER A 137 3.94 2.50 2.03
CA SER A 137 4.82 1.70 2.89
C SER A 137 5.75 0.81 2.06
N CYS A 138 7.05 0.84 2.33
CA CYS A 138 8.03 -0.08 1.75
C CYS A 138 7.91 -1.51 2.28
N PHE A 139 7.08 -1.73 3.30
CA PHE A 139 6.84 -3.02 3.92
C PHE A 139 5.40 -3.46 3.72
N HIS A 140 5.24 -4.77 3.58
CA HIS A 140 3.92 -5.38 3.59
C HIS A 140 3.44 -5.58 5.04
N HIS A 141 2.15 -5.32 5.29
CA HIS A 141 1.52 -5.54 6.58
C HIS A 141 0.12 -6.14 6.36
N VAL A 142 -0.13 -7.29 6.95
CA VAL A 142 -1.36 -8.07 6.71
C VAL A 142 -2.62 -7.30 7.13
N ALA A 143 -2.52 -6.48 8.19
CA ALA A 143 -3.65 -5.68 8.67
C ALA A 143 -3.88 -4.38 7.86
N GLY A 144 -3.09 -4.13 6.80
CA GLY A 144 -3.13 -2.88 6.05
C GLY A 144 -2.41 -1.72 6.74
N LEU A 145 -2.60 -0.50 6.22
CA LEU A 145 -2.10 0.73 6.83
C LEU A 145 -2.84 1.04 8.14
N PRO A 146 -2.13 1.31 9.25
CA PRO A 146 -2.77 1.73 10.49
C PRO A 146 -3.31 3.16 10.36
N LYS A 147 -4.28 3.50 11.22
CA LYS A 147 -4.87 4.85 11.32
C LYS A 147 -4.10 5.73 12.32
N SER A 148 -2.79 5.53 12.45
CA SER A 148 -1.90 6.14 13.45
C SER A 148 -0.98 7.20 12.84
N LYS A 149 -0.13 7.81 13.66
CA LYS A 149 0.96 8.72 13.24
C LYS A 149 1.88 8.12 12.16
N ASP A 150 1.98 6.79 12.09
CA ASP A 150 2.76 6.10 11.08
C ASP A 150 2.22 6.35 9.67
N LEU A 151 0.90 6.52 9.53
CA LEU A 151 0.28 6.90 8.26
C LEU A 151 0.69 8.30 7.84
N ASP A 152 0.74 9.26 8.77
CA ASP A 152 1.14 10.64 8.48
C ASP A 152 2.61 10.69 8.00
N ALA A 153 3.48 9.86 8.60
CA ALA A 153 4.85 9.69 8.17
C ALA A 153 4.93 9.08 6.75
N CYS A 154 4.18 8.01 6.47
CA CYS A 154 4.06 7.44 5.12
C CYS A 154 3.58 8.46 4.09
N VAL A 155 2.56 9.27 4.43
CA VAL A 155 2.05 10.33 3.56
C VAL A 155 3.11 11.39 3.28
N THR A 156 3.84 11.80 4.31
CA THR A 156 4.92 12.80 4.19
C THR A 156 6.04 12.30 3.27
N ILE A 157 6.49 11.06 3.47
CA ILE A 157 7.47 10.39 2.60
C ILE A 157 6.94 10.32 1.16
N ALA A 158 5.69 9.87 0.97
CA ALA A 158 5.11 9.71 -0.36
C ALA A 158 4.96 11.04 -1.11
N ARG A 159 4.52 12.10 -0.45
CA ARG A 159 4.43 13.45 -1.05
C ARG A 159 5.81 13.97 -1.45
N ARG A 160 6.80 13.81 -0.58
CA ARG A 160 8.19 14.15 -0.92
C ARG A 160 8.67 13.36 -2.14
N HIS A 161 8.39 12.06 -2.17
CA HIS A 161 8.77 11.18 -3.28
C HIS A 161 8.15 11.63 -4.61
N ILE A 162 6.84 11.94 -4.63
CA ILE A 162 6.16 12.49 -5.80
C ILE A 162 6.81 13.81 -6.24
N GLY A 163 7.09 14.70 -5.29
CA GLY A 163 7.72 16.00 -5.56
C GLY A 163 9.15 15.90 -6.11
N LEU A 164 9.88 14.83 -5.80
CA LEU A 164 11.21 14.55 -6.34
C LEU A 164 11.15 13.89 -7.72
N VAL A 165 10.24 12.92 -7.93
CA VAL A 165 10.08 12.22 -9.20
C VAL A 165 9.46 13.11 -10.28
N LYS A 166 8.54 14.01 -9.89
CA LYS A 166 7.79 14.91 -10.79
C LYS A 166 7.24 14.19 -12.03
N PRO A 167 6.43 13.13 -11.84
CA PRO A 167 5.84 12.39 -12.96
C PRO A 167 4.87 13.27 -13.74
N GLN A 168 4.66 12.97 -15.04
CA GLN A 168 3.67 13.71 -15.83
C GLN A 168 2.24 13.45 -15.34
N ARG A 169 1.97 12.23 -14.86
CA ARG A 169 0.67 11.76 -14.37
C ARG A 169 0.84 10.88 -13.14
N LEU A 170 -0.12 10.94 -12.21
CA LEU A 170 -0.15 10.11 -11.01
C LEU A 170 -1.42 9.25 -10.99
N LEU A 171 -1.27 7.95 -10.79
CA LEU A 171 -2.37 7.01 -10.61
C LEU A 171 -2.29 6.38 -9.22
N LEU A 172 -3.34 6.59 -8.43
CA LEU A 172 -3.48 5.99 -7.10
C LEU A 172 -4.26 4.67 -7.21
N LEU A 173 -3.68 3.60 -6.68
CA LEU A 173 -4.24 2.26 -6.74
C LEU A 173 -4.84 1.88 -5.38
N GLY A 174 -6.17 1.77 -5.33
CA GLY A 174 -6.89 1.29 -4.15
C GLY A 174 -7.18 2.35 -3.08
N ASP A 175 -7.97 1.95 -2.09
CA ASP A 175 -8.50 2.84 -1.05
C ASP A 175 -7.41 3.40 -0.14
N GLY A 176 -6.39 2.62 0.21
CA GLY A 176 -5.32 3.09 1.09
C GLY A 176 -4.54 4.26 0.46
N ALA A 177 -4.14 4.12 -0.81
CA ALA A 177 -3.46 5.18 -1.55
C ALA A 177 -4.35 6.42 -1.74
N ALA A 178 -5.60 6.22 -2.17
CA ALA A 178 -6.56 7.30 -2.39
C ALA A 178 -6.89 8.05 -1.09
N MET A 179 -7.15 7.33 0.00
CA MET A 179 -7.49 7.93 1.28
C MET A 179 -6.31 8.74 1.84
N ALA A 180 -5.09 8.21 1.76
CA ALA A 180 -3.90 8.86 2.30
C ALA A 180 -3.53 10.15 1.56
N LEU A 181 -3.65 10.17 0.22
CA LEU A 181 -3.20 11.32 -0.59
C LEU A 181 -4.32 12.29 -0.96
N LEU A 182 -5.57 11.82 -1.09
CA LEU A 182 -6.73 12.63 -1.48
C LEU A 182 -7.76 12.83 -0.36
N GLY A 183 -7.65 12.11 0.76
CA GLY A 183 -8.64 12.15 1.84
C GLY A 183 -9.98 11.49 1.49
N LYS A 184 -10.04 10.70 0.40
CA LYS A 184 -11.25 10.07 -0.11
C LYS A 184 -10.96 8.63 -0.54
N LYS A 185 -11.90 7.72 -0.29
CA LYS A 185 -11.88 6.36 -0.86
C LYS A 185 -12.07 6.40 -2.38
N VAL A 186 -11.65 5.34 -3.07
CA VAL A 186 -11.74 5.21 -4.53
C VAL A 186 -13.16 5.42 -5.02
N ALA A 187 -14.16 4.87 -4.33
CA ALA A 187 -15.57 5.03 -4.71
C ALA A 187 -16.02 6.50 -4.86
N ALA A 188 -15.45 7.41 -4.06
CA ALA A 188 -15.76 8.85 -4.11
C ALA A 188 -14.73 9.66 -4.93
N ALA A 189 -13.51 9.15 -5.11
CA ALA A 189 -12.42 9.86 -5.77
C ALA A 189 -12.37 9.60 -7.28
N ARG A 190 -12.79 8.41 -7.73
CA ARG A 190 -12.74 7.99 -9.14
C ARG A 190 -13.64 8.82 -10.04
N GLY A 191 -13.38 8.78 -11.35
CA GLY A 191 -14.10 9.61 -12.33
C GLY A 191 -13.83 11.12 -12.21
N HIS A 192 -12.85 11.53 -11.39
CA HIS A 192 -12.47 12.94 -11.22
C HIS A 192 -10.96 13.11 -11.32
N VAL A 193 -10.55 14.21 -11.96
CA VAL A 193 -9.16 14.65 -11.98
C VAL A 193 -8.88 15.47 -10.73
N GLN A 194 -7.81 15.11 -10.03
CA GLN A 194 -7.31 15.78 -8.84
C GLN A 194 -5.88 16.27 -9.06
N LYS A 195 -5.32 16.98 -8.08
CA LYS A 195 -3.90 17.37 -8.07
C LYS A 195 -3.24 16.96 -6.76
N VAL A 196 -2.11 16.28 -6.85
CA VAL A 196 -1.23 15.94 -5.72
C VAL A 196 0.15 16.46 -6.06
N GLU A 197 0.72 17.32 -5.23
CA GLU A 197 2.01 17.99 -5.49
C GLU A 197 2.08 18.65 -6.89
N GLY A 198 0.94 19.20 -7.36
CA GLY A 198 0.83 19.83 -8.69
C GLY A 198 0.67 18.86 -9.87
N VAL A 199 0.75 17.54 -9.64
CA VAL A 199 0.63 16.50 -10.67
C VAL A 199 -0.83 16.11 -10.90
N ARG A 200 -1.23 15.98 -12.18
CA ARG A 200 -2.56 15.45 -12.56
C ARG A 200 -2.73 14.03 -12.00
N THR A 201 -3.73 13.86 -11.14
CA THR A 201 -3.91 12.63 -10.36
C THR A 201 -5.31 12.04 -10.58
N VAL A 202 -5.39 10.73 -10.78
CA VAL A 202 -6.64 9.97 -10.75
C VAL A 202 -6.50 8.80 -9.78
N ALA A 203 -7.57 8.45 -9.09
CA ALA A 203 -7.65 7.26 -8.25
C ALA A 203 -8.48 6.18 -8.95
N THR A 204 -8.02 4.92 -8.89
CA THR A 204 -8.75 3.77 -9.42
C THR A 204 -8.61 2.55 -8.51
N PHE A 205 -9.28 1.46 -8.86
CA PHE A 205 -9.25 0.22 -8.10
C PHE A 205 -7.85 -0.41 -8.09
N HIS A 206 -7.51 -1.09 -6.99
CA HIS A 206 -6.28 -1.86 -6.92
C HIS A 206 -6.31 -3.04 -7.93
N PRO A 207 -5.24 -3.38 -8.65
CA PRO A 207 -5.27 -4.45 -9.65
C PRO A 207 -5.66 -5.81 -9.05
N THR A 208 -5.23 -6.14 -7.83
CA THR A 208 -5.67 -7.35 -7.11
C THR A 208 -7.19 -7.39 -6.91
N PHE A 209 -7.82 -6.25 -6.64
CA PHE A 209 -9.28 -6.17 -6.54
C PHE A 209 -9.93 -6.44 -7.91
N LEU A 210 -9.39 -5.89 -8.99
CA LEU A 210 -9.89 -6.09 -10.36
C LEU A 210 -9.71 -7.52 -10.88
N MET A 211 -8.73 -8.27 -10.37
CA MET A 211 -8.59 -9.69 -10.67
C MET A 211 -9.76 -10.49 -10.09
N ASN A 212 -10.20 -10.15 -8.89
CA ASN A 212 -11.33 -10.80 -8.20
C ASN A 212 -12.70 -10.26 -8.65
N GLN A 213 -12.75 -9.01 -9.14
CA GLN A 213 -13.96 -8.37 -9.64
C GLN A 213 -13.80 -7.87 -11.09
N PRO A 214 -13.81 -8.77 -12.08
CA PRO A 214 -13.60 -8.40 -13.48
C PRO A 214 -14.66 -7.44 -14.04
N SER A 215 -15.87 -7.43 -13.46
CA SER A 215 -16.95 -6.51 -13.84
C SER A 215 -16.63 -5.04 -13.60
N GLN A 216 -15.60 -4.73 -12.81
CA GLN A 216 -15.18 -3.35 -12.50
C GLN A 216 -14.06 -2.84 -13.42
N LYS A 217 -13.62 -3.66 -14.40
CA LYS A 217 -12.51 -3.30 -15.31
C LYS A 217 -12.90 -2.20 -16.30
N ASP A 218 -14.17 -2.09 -16.66
CA ASP A 218 -14.71 -1.01 -17.49
C ASP A 218 -14.58 0.35 -16.79
N ALA A 219 -14.95 0.40 -15.50
CA ALA A 219 -14.77 1.54 -14.63
C ALA A 219 -13.29 1.92 -14.50
N ALA A 220 -12.41 0.95 -14.24
CA ALA A 220 -10.98 1.21 -14.15
C ALA A 220 -10.37 1.72 -15.48
N TRP A 221 -10.87 1.24 -16.62
CA TRP A 221 -10.45 1.73 -17.93
C TRP A 221 -10.90 3.18 -18.18
N ALA A 222 -12.13 3.54 -17.80
CA ALA A 222 -12.60 4.92 -17.86
C ALA A 222 -11.75 5.88 -17.01
N ASP A 223 -11.29 5.44 -15.84
CA ASP A 223 -10.37 6.22 -14.99
C ASP A 223 -9.02 6.46 -15.68
N LEU A 224 -8.52 5.48 -16.45
CA LEU A 224 -7.29 5.63 -17.22
C LEU A 224 -7.45 6.58 -18.41
N LEU A 225 -8.58 6.52 -19.11
CA LEU A 225 -8.88 7.47 -20.19
C LEU A 225 -8.87 8.91 -19.65
N LEU A 226 -9.57 9.14 -18.55
CA LEU A 226 -9.61 10.44 -17.87
C LEU A 226 -8.22 10.97 -17.47
N LEU A 227 -7.31 10.07 -17.10
CA LEU A 227 -5.92 10.42 -16.79
C LEU A 227 -5.12 10.83 -18.04
N THR A 228 -5.44 10.26 -19.20
CA THR A 228 -4.76 10.53 -20.48
C THR A 228 -5.34 11.69 -21.27
N GLU A 229 -6.61 12.04 -21.06
CA GLU A 229 -7.28 13.18 -21.69
C GLU A 229 -6.62 14.51 -21.27
N GLU A 230 -6.31 15.36 -22.24
CA GLU A 230 -5.76 16.71 -22.02
C GLU A 230 -6.86 17.73 -21.71
#